data_AF-A0A532V9R0-F1
#
_entry.id   AF-A0A532V9R0-F1
#
_cell.length_a   1.000
_cell.length_b   1.000
_cell.length_c   1.000
_cell.angle_alpha   90.00
_cell.angle_beta   90.00
_cell.angle_gamma   90.00
#
_symmetry.space_group_name_H-M   'P 1'
#
loop_
_entity.id
_entity.type
_entity.pdbx_description
1 polymer ?
#
loop_
_entity_poly.entity_id
_entity_poly.type
_entity_poly.pdbx_seq_one_letter_code
_entity_poly.pdbx_strand_id
1 'polypeptide(L)'
;MRIFPYNLEALVKRVFVLPLIIVAPAAAEVIVDTAFFDIELGYTIELPDDFDTSRTYPLIVALHGFGDRMSSYVGTARSFYPADAIGLYPETPFPFERDDGELGWAWYMWGTPEFHKATVEQSTRWVLQCIQQVKEDYPVDPRKVFLYGFSQGGMMTYEVGIRYPELFRGLIPVGGWFEVEIDSIHPLDSAASSLAVRALHGAYDNVVDFADGKAAVDTLAEHGVPAEILRYPCKHQITMEMVEDARDFVYCQLNEEKPLPLPALLWPDEELEPAAHAGLLRQILCVDEPLADIEAGLLELYREEESTELREQIIYLLGARRCIGSEALLDQILADESEPQPLRQAAYSALIKVGTETAWQAIKGVKKLVVIKEVVPGTQADSLGLEPGDVIISYNRKKIRVYTDLREAIDSVKPDRKEITMIILRDGTRMIIKLAPGTIGIRLSEAIR
;
A
#
# COMPACT_ATOMS: atom_id res chain seq x y z
N MET A 1 1.33 13.05 -16.75
CA MET A 1 2.07 14.33 -16.63
C MET A 1 1.16 15.45 -17.12
N ARG A 2 0.33 16.04 -16.24
CA ARG A 2 -0.41 17.27 -16.56
C ARG A 2 0.49 18.44 -16.15
N ILE A 3 0.90 19.25 -17.12
CA ILE A 3 1.71 20.46 -16.93
C ILE A 3 0.76 21.64 -17.15
N PHE A 4 0.65 22.54 -16.19
CA PHE A 4 -0.04 23.82 -16.37
C PHE A 4 0.94 24.97 -16.08
N PRO A 5 1.09 25.94 -17.01
CA PRO A 5 1.94 27.10 -16.79
C PRO A 5 1.21 28.11 -15.88
N TYR A 6 1.95 28.71 -14.96
CA TYR A 6 1.48 29.82 -14.13
C TYR A 6 1.14 31.05 -14.97
N ASN A 7 -0.02 31.65 -14.71
CA ASN A 7 -0.44 32.91 -15.32
C ASN A 7 0.12 34.09 -14.50
N LEU A 8 1.15 34.75 -15.05
CA LEU A 8 1.81 35.94 -14.52
C LEU A 8 1.04 37.20 -14.93
N GLU A 9 0.06 37.62 -14.12
CA GLU A 9 -0.43 39.00 -14.12
C GLU A 9 -0.57 39.53 -12.70
N ALA A 10 0.52 40.14 -12.21
CA ALA A 10 0.55 41.45 -11.56
C ALA A 10 1.80 41.55 -10.66
N LEU A 11 2.86 42.19 -11.16
CA LEU A 11 3.36 43.47 -10.64
C LEU A 11 4.66 43.86 -11.36
N VAL A 12 4.52 44.63 -12.43
CA VAL A 12 5.64 45.32 -13.09
C VAL A 12 6.08 46.50 -12.20
N LYS A 13 7.38 46.58 -11.88
CA LYS A 13 8.19 47.83 -11.93
C LYS A 13 9.70 47.58 -11.72
N ARG A 14 10.41 47.38 -12.85
CA ARG A 14 11.59 48.14 -13.34
C ARG A 14 12.52 48.80 -12.28
N VAL A 15 13.84 48.48 -12.29
CA VAL A 15 14.97 49.33 -12.79
C VAL A 15 16.36 48.99 -12.19
N PHE A 16 17.29 48.69 -13.13
CA PHE A 16 18.74 49.00 -13.25
C PHE A 16 19.83 48.41 -12.33
N VAL A 17 20.88 47.94 -13.01
CA VAL A 17 22.21 47.54 -12.52
C VAL A 17 23.14 48.75 -12.46
N LEU A 18 23.94 48.89 -11.39
CA LEU A 18 25.31 49.45 -11.45
C LEU A 18 26.16 48.99 -10.24
N PRO A 19 27.47 48.69 -10.41
CA PRO A 19 28.33 48.15 -9.35
C PRO A 19 29.20 49.23 -8.67
N LEU A 20 29.46 49.13 -7.36
CA LEU A 20 30.75 49.52 -6.74
C LEU A 20 30.85 49.07 -5.26
N ILE A 21 32.09 48.70 -4.88
CA ILE A 21 32.57 48.10 -3.61
C ILE A 21 32.76 49.16 -2.50
N ILE A 22 32.53 48.80 -1.21
CA ILE A 22 33.30 49.22 0.00
C ILE A 22 33.14 48.14 1.11
N VAL A 23 34.22 47.93 1.88
CA VAL A 23 34.51 46.88 2.89
C VAL A 23 34.12 47.31 4.33
N ALA A 24 33.62 46.38 5.16
CA ALA A 24 33.95 46.10 6.60
C ALA A 24 32.75 45.54 7.41
N PRO A 25 32.98 44.77 8.51
CA PRO A 25 32.12 43.67 8.94
C PRO A 25 31.00 44.14 9.86
N ALA A 26 29.76 43.84 9.47
CA ALA A 26 28.63 43.80 10.39
C ALA A 26 28.05 42.40 10.27
N ALA A 27 27.69 41.81 11.41
CA ALA A 27 26.91 40.57 11.46
C ALA A 27 25.67 40.76 10.57
N ALA A 28 25.76 40.27 9.34
CA ALA A 28 24.60 40.08 8.52
C ALA A 28 23.93 38.85 9.12
N GLU A 29 22.80 39.07 9.80
CA GLU A 29 21.75 38.08 9.75
C GLU A 29 21.66 37.66 8.29
N VAL A 30 22.05 36.42 8.02
CA VAL A 30 21.71 35.79 6.75
C VAL A 30 20.20 35.63 6.84
N ILE A 31 19.48 36.67 6.39
CA ILE A 31 18.15 36.49 5.88
C ILE A 31 18.38 35.56 4.69
N VAL A 32 18.21 34.26 4.92
CA VAL A 32 18.05 33.29 3.85
C VAL A 32 16.76 33.71 3.19
N ASP A 33 16.88 34.58 2.20
CA ASP A 33 15.82 34.80 1.24
C ASP A 33 15.55 33.40 0.68
N THR A 34 14.40 32.84 1.05
CA THR A 34 13.88 31.57 0.55
C THR A 34 13.50 31.78 -0.91
N ALA A 35 14.49 32.18 -1.72
CA ALA A 35 14.45 32.21 -3.15
C ALA A 35 14.21 30.77 -3.55
N PHE A 36 12.92 30.47 -3.72
CA PHE A 36 12.35 29.30 -4.33
C PHE A 36 13.31 28.86 -5.43
N PHE A 37 13.92 27.69 -5.26
CA PHE A 37 14.45 27.00 -6.42
C PHE A 37 13.26 26.89 -7.38
N ASP A 38 13.36 27.53 -8.57
CA ASP A 38 12.43 27.40 -9.70
C ASP A 38 12.53 25.97 -10.26
N ILE A 39 12.21 25.01 -9.41
CA ILE A 39 11.91 23.64 -9.78
C ILE A 39 10.40 23.62 -9.86
N GLU A 40 9.87 23.27 -11.02
CA GLU A 40 8.44 22.99 -11.15
C GLU A 40 8.09 21.81 -10.23
N LEU A 41 7.72 22.12 -8.99
CA LEU A 41 7.22 21.13 -8.05
C LEU A 41 5.89 20.61 -8.56
N GLY A 42 5.90 19.34 -8.90
CA GLY A 42 4.74 18.63 -9.41
C GLY A 42 4.34 17.50 -8.48
N TYR A 43 3.20 16.92 -8.81
CA TYR A 43 2.78 15.64 -8.28
C TYR A 43 2.33 14.77 -9.45
N THR A 44 2.39 13.45 -9.26
CA THR A 44 1.79 12.48 -10.16
C THR A 44 0.53 11.96 -9.52
N ILE A 45 -0.48 11.75 -10.35
CA ILE A 45 -1.70 11.06 -9.97
C ILE A 45 -1.79 9.76 -10.74
N GLU A 46 -2.22 8.71 -10.06
CA GLU A 46 -2.69 7.49 -10.66
C GLU A 46 -4.18 7.33 -10.37
N LEU A 47 -4.95 7.09 -11.42
CA LEU A 47 -6.39 6.86 -11.31
C LEU A 47 -6.68 5.36 -11.38
N PRO A 48 -7.75 4.89 -10.73
CA PRO A 48 -8.27 3.54 -10.92
C PRO A 48 -8.51 3.22 -12.41
N ASP A 49 -8.33 1.96 -12.80
CA ASP A 49 -8.52 1.54 -14.20
C ASP A 49 -9.96 1.77 -14.70
N ASP A 50 -10.95 1.68 -13.80
CA ASP A 50 -12.36 1.95 -14.05
C ASP A 50 -12.82 3.32 -13.52
N PHE A 51 -11.93 4.32 -13.54
CA PHE A 51 -12.22 5.67 -13.05
C PHE A 51 -13.50 6.26 -13.66
N ASP A 52 -14.43 6.65 -12.79
CA ASP A 52 -15.76 7.16 -13.09
C ASP A 52 -16.05 8.35 -12.18
N THR A 53 -16.31 9.50 -12.78
CA THR A 53 -16.55 10.75 -12.05
C THR A 53 -17.87 10.77 -11.27
N SER A 54 -18.74 9.78 -11.43
CA SER A 54 -20.01 9.66 -10.71
C SER A 54 -19.89 8.99 -9.33
N ARG A 55 -18.73 8.42 -8.99
CA ARG A 55 -18.44 7.79 -7.70
C ARG A 55 -17.27 8.49 -7.01
N THR A 56 -17.16 8.29 -5.70
CA THR A 56 -16.01 8.77 -4.91
C THR A 56 -15.00 7.66 -4.65
N TYR A 57 -13.73 8.03 -4.54
CA TYR A 57 -12.62 7.11 -4.33
C TYR A 57 -11.84 7.40 -3.05
N PRO A 58 -11.25 6.39 -2.41
CA PRO A 58 -10.16 6.60 -1.48
C PRO A 58 -8.99 7.34 -2.14
N LEU A 59 -8.25 8.12 -1.36
CA LEU A 59 -7.02 8.77 -1.78
C LEU A 59 -5.85 8.21 -0.98
N ILE A 60 -4.82 7.75 -1.68
CA ILE A 60 -3.58 7.28 -1.07
C ILE A 60 -2.47 8.25 -1.43
N VAL A 61 -1.91 8.91 -0.43
CA VAL A 61 -0.82 9.88 -0.58
C VAL A 61 0.48 9.15 -0.22
N ALA A 62 1.44 9.13 -1.14
CA ALA A 62 2.66 8.34 -1.00
C ALA A 62 3.91 9.22 -1.07
N LEU A 63 4.72 9.17 -0.01
CA LEU A 63 5.92 9.97 0.18
C LEU A 63 7.18 9.08 0.09
N HIS A 64 8.08 9.36 -0.86
CA HIS A 64 9.29 8.56 -1.07
C HIS A 64 10.39 8.85 -0.03
N GLY A 65 11.46 8.04 -0.02
CA GLY A 65 12.60 8.22 0.88
C GLY A 65 13.60 9.28 0.42
N PHE A 66 14.53 9.65 1.31
CA PHE A 66 15.61 10.59 1.01
C PHE A 66 16.46 10.10 -0.16
N GLY A 67 16.74 10.99 -1.10
CA GLY A 67 17.54 10.71 -2.29
C GLY A 67 16.82 9.96 -3.41
N ASP A 68 15.58 9.51 -3.19
CA ASP A 68 14.69 8.97 -4.23
C ASP A 68 13.89 10.11 -4.89
N ARG A 69 12.91 9.81 -5.74
CA ARG A 69 12.00 10.78 -6.34
C ARG A 69 10.62 10.19 -6.62
N MET A 70 9.64 11.05 -6.83
CA MET A 70 8.26 10.68 -7.18
C MET A 70 8.20 9.64 -8.29
N SER A 71 8.89 9.86 -9.42
CA SER A 71 8.74 9.03 -10.63
C SER A 71 9.21 7.58 -10.46
N SER A 72 10.24 7.34 -9.66
CA SER A 72 10.73 5.99 -9.34
C SER A 72 9.86 5.32 -8.28
N TYR A 73 9.26 6.11 -7.39
CA TYR A 73 8.48 5.59 -6.28
C TYR A 73 7.08 5.13 -6.63
N VAL A 74 6.47 5.63 -7.72
CA VAL A 74 5.10 5.28 -8.15
C VAL A 74 4.87 3.77 -8.16
N GLY A 75 5.75 2.98 -8.78
CA GLY A 75 5.57 1.53 -8.90
C GLY A 75 5.58 0.80 -7.56
N THR A 76 6.48 1.21 -6.66
CA THR A 76 6.57 0.69 -5.30
C THR A 76 5.32 1.06 -4.52
N ALA A 77 5.02 2.36 -4.42
CA ALA A 77 3.89 2.88 -3.65
C ALA A 77 2.54 2.35 -4.14
N ARG A 78 2.35 2.18 -5.46
CA ARG A 78 1.13 1.59 -6.04
C ARG A 78 0.82 0.19 -5.52
N SER A 79 1.85 -0.55 -5.13
CA SER A 79 1.70 -1.90 -4.61
C SER A 79 1.08 -1.94 -3.21
N PHE A 80 1.09 -0.83 -2.46
CA PHE A 80 0.64 -0.74 -1.06
C PHE A 80 -0.88 -0.59 -0.88
N TYR A 81 -1.65 -0.46 -1.95
CA TYR A 81 -3.08 -0.16 -1.84
C TYR A 81 -3.91 -0.78 -2.98
N PRO A 82 -5.24 -0.97 -2.80
CA PRO A 82 -6.10 -1.61 -3.80
C PRO A 82 -6.20 -0.80 -5.09
N ALA A 83 -6.53 -1.46 -6.20
CA ALA A 83 -6.65 -0.79 -7.51
C ALA A 83 -7.78 0.25 -7.59
N ASP A 84 -8.73 0.18 -6.69
CA ASP A 84 -9.90 1.06 -6.62
C ASP A 84 -9.65 2.30 -5.73
N ALA A 85 -8.47 2.92 -5.88
CA ALA A 85 -8.08 4.13 -5.15
C ALA A 85 -7.28 5.09 -6.04
N ILE A 86 -7.39 6.39 -5.76
CA ILE A 86 -6.57 7.41 -6.41
C ILE A 86 -5.21 7.45 -5.69
N GLY A 87 -4.13 7.29 -6.44
CA GLY A 87 -2.77 7.49 -5.96
C GLY A 87 -2.32 8.93 -6.17
N LEU A 88 -1.81 9.58 -5.12
CA LEU A 88 -1.14 10.87 -5.18
C LEU A 88 0.31 10.71 -4.74
N TYR A 89 1.22 11.12 -5.60
CA TYR A 89 2.66 11.05 -5.38
C TYR A 89 3.23 12.47 -5.52
N PRO A 90 3.40 13.24 -4.44
CA PRO A 90 4.04 14.55 -4.51
C PRO A 90 5.56 14.38 -4.71
N GLU A 91 6.18 15.25 -5.52
CA GLU A 91 7.65 15.39 -5.57
C GLU A 91 8.13 16.25 -4.39
N THR A 92 9.35 16.05 -3.91
CA THR A 92 9.85 16.86 -2.78
C THR A 92 10.34 18.25 -3.21
N PRO A 93 10.31 19.24 -2.30
CA PRO A 93 10.78 20.60 -2.57
C PRO A 93 12.31 20.78 -2.60
N PHE A 94 13.11 19.83 -2.10
CA PHE A 94 14.56 20.06 -1.89
C PHE A 94 15.41 19.05 -2.68
N PRO A 95 15.97 19.44 -3.84
CA PRO A 95 17.01 18.63 -4.46
C PRO A 95 18.34 18.79 -3.73
N PHE A 96 19.22 17.81 -3.89
CA PHE A 96 20.61 17.88 -3.46
C PHE A 96 21.50 17.02 -4.37
N GLU A 97 22.79 17.33 -4.44
CA GLU A 97 23.77 16.51 -5.14
C GLU A 97 24.15 15.31 -4.27
N ARG A 98 23.96 14.10 -4.79
CA ARG A 98 24.34 12.85 -4.13
C ARG A 98 25.83 12.57 -4.34
N ASP A 99 26.39 11.67 -3.54
CA ASP A 99 27.80 11.26 -3.63
C ASP A 99 28.18 10.64 -4.99
N ASP A 100 27.20 10.11 -5.73
CA ASP A 100 27.36 9.56 -7.07
C ASP A 100 27.33 10.64 -8.19
N GLY A 101 27.15 11.91 -7.83
CA GLY A 101 27.07 13.05 -8.75
C GLY A 101 25.69 13.24 -9.39
N GLU A 102 24.72 12.39 -9.07
CA GLU A 102 23.33 12.51 -9.52
C GLU A 102 22.51 13.38 -8.56
N LEU A 103 21.36 13.87 -9.03
CA LEU A 103 20.44 14.65 -8.21
C LEU A 103 19.55 13.73 -7.36
N GLY A 104 19.57 13.92 -6.04
CA GLY A 104 18.62 13.32 -5.09
C GLY A 104 17.57 14.34 -4.64
N TRP A 105 16.49 13.85 -4.03
CA TRP A 105 15.40 14.69 -3.52
C TRP A 105 15.10 14.38 -2.05
N ALA A 106 14.75 15.41 -1.30
CA ALA A 106 14.55 15.35 0.14
C ALA A 106 13.31 16.14 0.58
N TRP A 107 12.55 15.59 1.53
CA TRP A 107 11.44 16.28 2.17
C TRP A 107 11.90 17.35 3.15
N TYR A 108 13.08 17.23 3.71
CA TYR A 108 13.67 18.26 4.55
C TYR A 108 15.18 18.11 4.54
N MET A 109 15.85 19.18 4.95
CA MET A 109 17.29 19.23 4.99
C MET A 109 17.76 19.16 6.44
N TRP A 110 18.86 18.46 6.67
CA TRP A 110 19.57 18.56 7.94
C TRP A 110 20.35 19.89 7.98
N GLY A 111 20.49 20.46 9.18
CA GLY A 111 21.15 21.75 9.37
C GLY A 111 20.95 22.28 10.78
N THR A 112 20.90 23.61 10.93
CA THR A 112 20.50 24.19 12.22
C THR A 112 19.05 23.80 12.54
N PRO A 113 18.66 23.73 13.83
CA PRO A 113 17.29 23.39 14.20
C PRO A 113 16.24 24.26 13.50
N GLU A 114 16.50 25.56 13.35
CA GLU A 114 15.59 26.49 12.68
C GLU A 114 15.46 26.19 11.18
N PHE A 115 16.58 25.86 10.52
CA PHE A 115 16.57 25.52 9.11
C PHE A 115 15.85 24.18 8.85
N HIS A 116 16.16 23.17 9.66
CA HIS A 116 15.49 21.89 9.62
C HIS A 116 13.98 22.05 9.78
N LYS A 117 13.54 22.74 10.84
CA LYS A 117 12.12 23.04 11.08
C LYS A 117 11.46 23.77 9.91
N ALA A 118 12.11 24.79 9.36
CA ALA A 118 11.57 25.53 8.21
C ALA A 118 11.36 24.64 6.98
N THR A 119 12.30 23.73 6.70
CA THR A 119 12.18 22.79 5.56
C THR A 119 11.07 21.75 5.78
N VAL A 120 10.92 21.23 6.99
CA VAL A 120 9.82 20.33 7.37
C VAL A 120 8.45 21.02 7.22
N GLU A 121 8.32 22.27 7.70
CA GLU A 121 7.09 23.05 7.56
C GLU A 121 6.74 23.35 6.10
N GLN A 122 7.75 23.61 5.25
CA GLN A 122 7.55 23.82 3.82
C GLN A 122 7.00 22.56 3.14
N SER A 123 7.60 21.40 3.41
CA SER A 123 7.12 20.13 2.86
C SER A 123 5.73 19.76 3.38
N THR A 124 5.45 20.03 4.66
CA THR A 124 4.11 19.84 5.23
C THR A 124 3.07 20.65 4.47
N ARG A 125 3.32 21.94 4.25
CA ARG A 125 2.41 22.80 3.46
C ARG A 125 2.26 22.29 2.03
N TRP A 126 3.34 21.83 1.41
CA TRP A 126 3.32 21.32 0.04
C TRP A 126 2.46 20.05 -0.09
N VAL A 127 2.62 19.07 0.81
CA VAL A 127 1.81 17.85 0.82
C VAL A 127 0.32 18.18 0.99
N LEU A 128 -0.02 19.08 1.92
CA LEU A 128 -1.40 19.51 2.13
C LEU A 128 -2.00 20.21 0.89
N GLN A 129 -1.21 21.05 0.20
CA GLN A 129 -1.63 21.69 -1.04
C GLN A 129 -1.90 20.67 -2.15
N CYS A 130 -1.03 19.67 -2.32
CA CYS A 130 -1.27 18.60 -3.28
C CYS A 130 -2.56 17.84 -2.95
N ILE A 131 -2.78 17.46 -1.69
CA ILE A 131 -4.00 16.77 -1.24
C ILE A 131 -5.25 17.62 -1.55
N GLN A 132 -5.20 18.90 -1.21
CA GLN A 132 -6.32 19.81 -1.44
C GLN A 132 -6.62 19.95 -2.94
N GLN A 133 -5.60 20.13 -3.78
CA GLN A 133 -5.75 20.22 -5.22
C GLN A 133 -6.38 18.94 -5.80
N VAL A 134 -5.93 17.76 -5.38
CA VAL A 134 -6.50 16.49 -5.85
C VAL A 134 -7.96 16.31 -5.42
N LYS A 135 -8.32 16.75 -4.20
CA LYS A 135 -9.71 16.72 -3.73
C LYS A 135 -10.63 17.67 -4.50
N GLU A 136 -10.10 18.75 -5.05
CA GLU A 136 -10.84 19.69 -5.89
C GLU A 136 -11.02 19.16 -7.32
N ASP A 137 -9.99 18.50 -7.86
CA ASP A 137 -9.95 18.04 -9.25
C ASP A 137 -10.59 16.66 -9.46
N TYR A 138 -10.68 15.83 -8.41
CA TYR A 138 -11.12 14.43 -8.49
C TYR A 138 -12.13 14.10 -7.39
N PRO A 139 -13.06 13.15 -7.62
CA PRO A 139 -14.06 12.78 -6.64
C PRO A 139 -13.44 11.89 -5.55
N VAL A 140 -12.79 12.52 -4.57
CA VAL A 140 -12.22 11.85 -3.39
C VAL A 140 -13.27 11.78 -2.28
N ASP A 141 -13.41 10.62 -1.62
CA ASP A 141 -14.15 10.55 -0.34
C ASP A 141 -13.25 11.12 0.77
N PRO A 142 -13.58 12.29 1.37
CA PRO A 142 -12.71 12.95 2.33
C PRO A 142 -12.51 12.14 3.62
N ARG A 143 -13.31 11.09 3.86
CA ARG A 143 -13.18 10.19 5.02
C ARG A 143 -12.25 8.99 4.75
N LYS A 144 -11.71 8.88 3.53
CA LYS A 144 -10.93 7.73 3.04
C LYS A 144 -9.59 8.15 2.46
N VAL A 145 -8.93 9.10 3.12
CA VAL A 145 -7.58 9.57 2.75
C VAL A 145 -6.57 8.85 3.63
N PHE A 146 -5.54 8.27 3.02
CA PHE A 146 -4.45 7.59 3.71
C PHE A 146 -3.13 8.24 3.37
N LEU A 147 -2.21 8.28 4.33
CA LEU A 147 -0.85 8.78 4.13
C LEU A 147 0.14 7.65 4.38
N TYR A 148 1.02 7.45 3.42
CA TYR A 148 2.03 6.41 3.40
C TYR A 148 3.38 7.03 3.05
N GLY A 149 4.46 6.53 3.65
CA GLY A 149 5.78 6.96 3.25
C GLY A 149 6.92 6.13 3.80
N PHE A 150 8.05 6.15 3.10
CA PHE A 150 9.23 5.37 3.44
C PHE A 150 10.39 6.25 3.91
N SER A 151 11.13 5.81 4.94
CA SER A 151 12.32 6.50 5.45
C SER A 151 11.99 7.96 5.81
N GLN A 152 12.65 8.94 5.21
CA GLN A 152 12.31 10.37 5.37
C GLN A 152 10.83 10.68 5.02
N GLY A 153 10.24 10.00 4.04
CA GLY A 153 8.81 10.08 3.74
C GLY A 153 7.92 9.44 4.82
N GLY A 154 8.43 8.44 5.53
CA GLY A 154 7.78 7.86 6.72
C GLY A 154 7.80 8.83 7.90
N MET A 155 8.89 9.57 8.08
CA MET A 155 8.97 10.66 9.06
C MET A 155 7.99 11.78 8.73
N MET A 156 7.89 12.16 7.44
CA MET A 156 6.85 13.10 6.98
C MET A 156 5.42 12.55 7.13
N THR A 157 5.23 11.24 7.05
CA THR A 157 3.91 10.61 7.26
C THR A 157 3.43 10.84 8.68
N TYR A 158 4.32 10.71 9.67
CA TYR A 158 4.02 11.09 11.05
C TYR A 158 3.81 12.60 11.18
N GLU A 159 4.75 13.42 10.71
CA GLU A 159 4.72 14.89 10.82
C GLU A 159 3.41 15.49 10.28
N VAL A 160 2.99 15.10 9.07
CA VAL A 160 1.76 15.62 8.46
C VAL A 160 0.54 14.96 9.10
N GLY A 161 0.58 13.65 9.31
CA GLY A 161 -0.57 12.88 9.79
C GLY A 161 -0.99 13.23 11.22
N ILE A 162 -0.02 13.43 12.12
CA ILE A 162 -0.26 13.75 13.53
C ILE A 162 -0.72 15.21 13.70
N ARG A 163 -0.21 16.13 12.87
CA ARG A 163 -0.60 17.56 12.92
C ARG A 163 -1.98 17.83 12.31
N TYR A 164 -2.44 16.96 11.41
CA TYR A 164 -3.74 17.09 10.72
C TYR A 164 -4.52 15.77 10.74
N PRO A 165 -4.79 15.21 11.94
CA PRO A 165 -5.35 13.86 12.09
C PRO A 165 -6.75 13.73 11.47
N GLU A 166 -7.52 14.83 11.42
CA GLU A 166 -8.85 14.88 10.81
C GLU A 166 -8.86 14.68 9.30
N LEU A 167 -7.72 14.86 8.63
CA LEU A 167 -7.61 14.65 7.19
C LEU A 167 -7.47 13.18 6.83
N PHE A 168 -6.99 12.34 7.76
CA PHE A 168 -6.55 10.99 7.45
C PHE A 168 -7.38 9.93 8.16
N ARG A 169 -7.73 8.89 7.39
CA ARG A 169 -8.32 7.67 7.92
C ARG A 169 -7.27 6.75 8.52
N GLY A 170 -6.06 6.76 7.96
CA GLY A 170 -4.94 6.05 8.56
C GLY A 170 -3.58 6.42 7.99
N LEU A 171 -2.55 6.17 8.80
CA LEU A 171 -1.14 6.44 8.49
C LEU A 171 -0.35 5.12 8.39
N ILE A 172 0.55 5.05 7.42
CA ILE A 172 1.41 3.89 7.14
C ILE A 172 2.86 4.35 6.98
N PRO A 173 3.52 4.77 8.08
CA PRO A 173 4.94 5.11 8.05
C PRO A 173 5.79 3.83 7.97
N VAL A 174 6.76 3.80 7.05
CA VAL A 174 7.66 2.67 6.84
C VAL A 174 9.10 3.08 7.09
N GLY A 175 9.78 2.41 8.01
CA GLY A 175 11.18 2.71 8.35
C GLY A 175 11.40 4.17 8.78
N GLY A 176 10.46 4.73 9.54
CA GLY A 176 10.47 6.14 9.97
C GLY A 176 10.13 6.28 11.45
N TRP A 177 10.41 7.46 11.99
CA TRP A 177 10.13 7.91 13.35
C TRP A 177 9.68 9.37 13.31
N PHE A 178 9.34 9.99 14.44
CA PHE A 178 9.09 11.43 14.47
C PHE A 178 9.86 12.10 15.61
N GLU A 179 10.32 13.32 15.33
CA GLU A 179 11.05 14.18 16.28
C GLU A 179 10.12 15.17 17.00
N VAL A 180 8.84 15.22 16.63
CA VAL A 180 7.89 16.21 17.14
C VAL A 180 7.58 15.95 18.62
N GLU A 181 7.79 16.94 19.48
CA GLU A 181 7.31 16.91 20.87
C GLU A 181 5.77 16.93 20.88
N ILE A 182 5.14 15.80 21.23
CA ILE A 182 3.68 15.67 21.24
C ILE A 182 3.01 16.71 22.17
N ASP A 183 3.66 17.10 23.26
CA ASP A 183 3.17 18.13 24.20
C ASP A 183 3.00 19.53 23.56
N SER A 184 3.69 19.80 22.46
CA SER A 184 3.57 21.04 21.68
C SER A 184 2.52 20.98 20.58
N ILE A 185 1.94 19.80 20.35
CA ILE A 185 0.87 19.54 19.39
C ILE A 185 -0.45 19.67 20.17
N HIS A 186 -1.21 20.73 19.88
CA HIS A 186 -2.55 20.90 20.43
C HIS A 186 -3.35 19.58 20.29
N PRO A 187 -4.09 19.20 21.34
CA PRO A 187 -4.34 17.84 21.73
C PRO A 187 -4.88 17.03 20.57
N LEU A 188 -4.44 15.79 20.51
CA LEU A 188 -5.14 14.65 19.92
C LEU A 188 -6.56 14.57 20.51
N ASP A 189 -7.41 15.55 20.17
CA ASP A 189 -8.82 15.63 20.46
C ASP A 189 -9.52 14.44 19.78
N SER A 190 -10.83 14.28 19.98
CA SER A 190 -11.62 13.15 19.45
C SER A 190 -11.30 12.63 18.04
N ALA A 191 -10.76 13.46 17.12
CA ALA A 191 -10.24 13.04 15.82
C ALA A 191 -9.10 12.01 15.90
N ALA A 192 -8.19 12.10 16.87
CA ALA A 192 -7.09 11.17 17.09
C ALA A 192 -7.56 9.75 17.41
N SER A 193 -8.66 9.62 18.13
CA SER A 193 -9.28 8.31 18.40
C SER A 193 -9.79 7.62 17.13
N SER A 194 -9.96 8.37 16.04
CA SER A 194 -10.39 7.86 14.73
C SER A 194 -9.25 7.65 13.74
N LEU A 195 -8.05 8.15 14.06
CA LEU A 195 -6.84 8.01 13.25
C LEU A 195 -6.14 6.69 13.59
N ALA A 196 -6.15 5.74 12.67
CA ALA A 196 -5.40 4.50 12.85
C ALA A 196 -3.97 4.63 12.30
N VAL A 197 -2.97 4.12 13.01
CA VAL A 197 -1.57 4.13 12.57
C VAL A 197 -1.03 2.71 12.56
N ARG A 198 -0.50 2.28 11.42
CA ARG A 198 0.25 1.01 11.31
C ARG A 198 1.62 1.28 10.73
N ALA A 199 2.60 1.34 11.61
CA ALA A 199 4.01 1.50 11.23
C ALA A 199 4.60 0.15 10.80
N LEU A 200 5.50 0.17 9.81
CA LEU A 200 6.18 -1.03 9.30
C LEU A 200 7.69 -0.81 9.37
N HIS A 201 8.45 -1.68 10.04
CA HIS A 201 9.86 -1.38 10.31
C HIS A 201 10.77 -2.60 10.28
N GLY A 202 11.96 -2.45 9.69
CA GLY A 202 12.99 -3.48 9.68
C GLY A 202 13.63 -3.68 11.06
N ALA A 203 13.62 -4.90 11.57
CA ALA A 203 14.25 -5.29 12.84
C ALA A 203 15.76 -5.08 12.87
N TYR A 204 16.41 -5.10 11.70
CA TYR A 204 17.84 -4.94 11.52
C TYR A 204 18.17 -3.68 10.71
N ASP A 205 17.25 -2.72 10.70
CA ASP A 205 17.44 -1.44 10.02
C ASP A 205 18.68 -0.74 10.58
N ASN A 206 19.66 -0.54 9.70
CA ASN A 206 20.96 0.00 10.03
C ASN A 206 21.08 1.50 9.67
N VAL A 207 19.96 2.12 9.30
CA VAL A 207 19.86 3.55 8.95
C VAL A 207 18.92 4.25 9.93
N VAL A 208 17.77 3.64 10.20
CA VAL A 208 16.77 4.12 11.17
C VAL A 208 16.50 3.01 12.17
N ASP A 209 16.91 3.18 13.43
CA ASP A 209 16.77 2.13 14.43
C ASP A 209 15.29 1.74 14.62
N PHE A 210 15.03 0.44 14.75
CA PHE A 210 13.70 -0.06 15.09
C PHE A 210 13.20 0.54 16.40
N ALA A 211 14.10 0.76 17.37
CA ALA A 211 13.76 1.35 18.66
C ALA A 211 13.17 2.75 18.51
N ASP A 212 13.67 3.57 17.57
CA ASP A 212 13.14 4.92 17.32
C ASP A 212 11.73 4.86 16.73
N GLY A 213 11.49 3.95 15.78
CA GLY A 213 10.16 3.70 15.22
C GLY A 213 9.18 3.17 16.27
N LYS A 214 9.64 2.29 17.16
CA LYS A 214 8.83 1.76 18.27
C LYS A 214 8.49 2.86 19.27
N ALA A 215 9.46 3.67 19.67
CA ALA A 215 9.23 4.79 20.59
C ALA A 215 8.19 5.77 20.04
N ALA A 216 8.23 6.07 18.74
CA ALA A 216 7.22 6.86 18.07
C ALA A 216 5.80 6.28 18.22
N VAL A 217 5.62 4.99 17.93
CA VAL A 217 4.31 4.32 18.06
C VAL A 217 3.84 4.21 19.51
N ASP A 218 4.74 3.87 20.45
CA ASP A 218 4.43 3.80 21.87
C ASP A 218 3.91 5.16 22.36
N THR A 219 4.59 6.25 21.97
CA THR A 219 4.17 7.61 22.34
C THR A 219 2.78 7.94 21.76
N LEU A 220 2.47 7.55 20.52
CA LEU A 220 1.13 7.73 19.95
C LEU A 220 0.05 6.95 20.71
N ALA A 221 0.35 5.70 21.08
CA ALA A 221 -0.55 4.86 21.85
C ALA A 221 -0.81 5.42 23.26
N GLU A 222 0.22 5.95 23.93
CA GLU A 222 0.11 6.63 25.23
C GLU A 222 -0.82 7.86 25.17
N HIS A 223 -0.89 8.52 24.00
CA HIS A 223 -1.78 9.65 23.75
C HIS A 223 -3.14 9.24 23.16
N GLY A 224 -3.48 7.94 23.18
CA GLY A 224 -4.80 7.43 22.81
C GLY A 224 -5.05 7.29 21.31
N VAL A 225 -4.00 7.37 20.47
CA VAL A 225 -4.09 7.03 19.04
C VAL A 225 -4.06 5.51 18.89
N PRO A 226 -4.98 4.90 18.12
CA PRO A 226 -4.89 3.50 17.74
C PRO A 226 -3.66 3.23 16.84
N ALA A 227 -2.49 3.04 17.46
CA ALA A 227 -1.22 2.89 16.79
C ALA A 227 -0.58 1.51 17.08
N GLU A 228 0.00 0.90 16.05
CA GLU A 228 0.78 -0.34 16.16
C GLU A 228 2.00 -0.28 15.23
N ILE A 229 3.03 -1.06 15.56
CA ILE A 229 4.23 -1.23 14.74
C ILE A 229 4.44 -2.71 14.43
N LEU A 230 4.61 -3.02 13.14
CA LEU A 230 4.97 -4.35 12.66
C LEU A 230 6.47 -4.41 12.40
N ARG A 231 7.09 -5.48 12.89
CA ARG A 231 8.54 -5.73 12.84
C ARG A 231 8.86 -6.78 11.78
N TYR A 232 9.84 -6.52 10.92
CA TYR A 232 10.22 -7.39 9.79
C TYR A 232 11.71 -7.76 9.80
N PRO A 233 12.13 -8.98 9.42
CA PRO A 233 13.52 -9.42 9.47
C PRO A 233 14.36 -8.87 8.29
N CYS A 234 14.37 -7.55 8.13
CA CYS A 234 15.11 -6.86 7.09
C CYS A 234 15.89 -5.65 7.62
N LYS A 235 16.78 -5.13 6.78
CA LYS A 235 17.47 -3.85 7.00
C LYS A 235 16.58 -2.68 6.53
N HIS A 236 17.19 -1.55 6.17
CA HIS A 236 16.51 -0.37 5.63
C HIS A 236 16.00 -0.60 4.19
N GLN A 237 14.85 -1.26 4.06
CA GLN A 237 14.24 -1.54 2.76
C GLN A 237 12.72 -1.77 2.90
N ILE A 238 12.03 -1.66 1.77
CA ILE A 238 10.65 -2.11 1.63
C ILE A 238 10.65 -3.58 1.21
N THR A 239 9.90 -4.41 1.94
CA THR A 239 9.70 -5.83 1.61
C THR A 239 8.29 -6.06 1.07
N MET A 240 8.06 -7.21 0.43
CA MET A 240 6.72 -7.53 -0.08
C MET A 240 5.73 -7.81 1.06
N GLU A 241 6.22 -8.34 2.18
CA GLU A 241 5.46 -8.56 3.40
C GLU A 241 4.93 -7.24 3.97
N MET A 242 5.76 -6.19 4.01
CA MET A 242 5.31 -4.84 4.38
C MET A 242 4.24 -4.30 3.43
N VAL A 243 4.41 -4.52 2.13
CA VAL A 243 3.44 -4.10 1.12
C VAL A 243 2.09 -4.79 1.33
N GLU A 244 2.08 -6.09 1.61
CA GLU A 244 0.85 -6.85 1.91
C GLU A 244 0.16 -6.32 3.17
N ASP A 245 0.90 -6.11 4.26
CA ASP A 245 0.32 -5.67 5.53
C ASP A 245 -0.24 -4.25 5.47
N ALA A 246 0.38 -3.39 4.66
CA ALA A 246 -0.17 -2.07 4.35
C ALA A 246 -1.48 -2.15 3.55
N ARG A 247 -1.54 -3.02 2.52
CA ARG A 247 -2.77 -3.21 1.75
C ARG A 247 -3.90 -3.71 2.63
N ASP A 248 -3.60 -4.68 3.50
CA ASP A 248 -4.56 -5.25 4.43
C ASP A 248 -5.07 -4.19 5.41
N PHE A 249 -4.17 -3.33 5.91
CA PHE A 249 -4.55 -2.20 6.74
C PHE A 249 -5.49 -1.23 6.03
N VAL A 250 -5.13 -0.76 4.82
CA VAL A 250 -5.99 0.11 4.01
C VAL A 250 -7.35 -0.54 3.77
N TYR A 251 -7.36 -1.83 3.41
CA TYR A 251 -8.58 -2.58 3.19
C TYR A 251 -9.47 -2.64 4.43
N CYS A 252 -8.92 -2.98 5.60
CA CYS A 252 -9.67 -3.06 6.85
C CYS A 252 -10.29 -1.69 7.20
N GLN A 253 -9.49 -0.63 7.11
CA GLN A 253 -9.95 0.73 7.40
C GLN A 253 -11.04 1.23 6.45
N LEU A 254 -10.98 0.84 5.16
CA LEU A 254 -11.99 1.17 4.15
C LEU A 254 -13.33 0.46 4.35
N ASN A 255 -13.30 -0.72 4.98
CA ASN A 255 -14.46 -1.58 5.19
C ASN A 255 -15.00 -1.55 6.63
N GLU A 256 -14.44 -0.69 7.49
CA GLU A 256 -14.75 -0.62 8.93
C GLU A 256 -14.60 -1.98 9.63
N GLU A 257 -13.73 -2.81 9.11
CA GLU A 257 -13.35 -4.06 9.74
C GLU A 257 -12.24 -3.78 10.73
N LYS A 258 -12.23 -4.52 11.84
CA LYS A 258 -11.08 -4.47 12.74
C LYS A 258 -9.87 -4.90 11.91
N PRO A 259 -8.78 -4.11 11.91
CA PRO A 259 -7.52 -4.59 11.39
C PRO A 259 -7.28 -5.94 12.05
N LEU A 260 -7.13 -6.99 11.25
CA LEU A 260 -6.76 -8.28 11.81
C LEU A 260 -5.46 -7.99 12.57
N PRO A 261 -5.39 -8.26 13.89
CA PRO A 261 -4.12 -8.19 14.57
C PRO A 261 -3.30 -9.29 13.92
N LEU A 262 -2.44 -8.86 13.01
CA LEU A 262 -1.32 -9.68 12.63
C LEU A 262 -0.48 -9.71 13.89
N PRO A 263 -0.01 -10.89 14.32
CA PRO A 263 1.19 -10.87 15.13
C PRO A 263 2.16 -10.03 14.29
N ALA A 264 2.66 -8.92 14.84
CA ALA A 264 4.02 -8.53 14.50
C ALA A 264 4.83 -9.84 14.51
N LEU A 265 5.84 -10.02 13.66
CA LEU A 265 6.82 -11.03 14.04
C LEU A 265 7.32 -10.58 15.43
N LEU A 266 6.75 -11.17 16.48
CA LEU A 266 6.97 -10.85 17.88
C LEU A 266 8.29 -11.50 18.18
N TRP A 267 9.34 -10.85 17.68
CA TRP A 267 10.65 -11.12 18.19
C TRP A 267 10.62 -10.76 19.67
N PRO A 268 10.88 -11.71 20.58
CA PRO A 268 10.77 -11.45 22.00
C PRO A 268 11.62 -10.23 22.38
N ASP A 269 11.06 -9.38 23.23
CA ASP A 269 11.66 -8.12 23.68
C ASP A 269 12.88 -8.33 24.60
N GLU A 270 13.17 -9.55 25.02
CA GLU A 270 14.25 -9.86 25.94
C GLU A 270 15.33 -10.77 25.34
N GLU A 271 16.58 -10.43 25.74
CA GLU A 271 17.87 -11.08 25.52
C GLU A 271 17.82 -12.58 25.18
N LEU A 272 17.57 -12.90 23.92
CA LEU A 272 18.03 -14.15 23.32
C LEU A 272 19.21 -13.82 22.40
N GLU A 273 20.36 -14.42 22.72
CA GLU A 273 21.64 -14.21 22.02
C GLU A 273 21.46 -14.13 20.49
N PRO A 274 21.79 -12.98 19.85
CA PRO A 274 21.57 -12.73 18.43
C PRO A 274 22.06 -13.83 17.48
N ALA A 275 23.07 -14.60 17.90
CA ALA A 275 23.62 -15.72 17.14
C ALA A 275 22.66 -16.93 17.04
N ALA A 276 21.89 -17.22 18.08
CA ALA A 276 20.93 -18.33 18.08
C ALA A 276 19.75 -18.05 17.14
N HIS A 277 19.31 -16.79 17.11
CA HIS A 277 18.16 -16.39 16.32
C HIS A 277 18.51 -16.10 14.85
N ALA A 278 19.71 -15.58 14.57
CA ALA A 278 20.24 -15.54 13.20
C ALA A 278 20.49 -16.94 12.61
N GLY A 279 20.82 -17.93 13.45
CA GLY A 279 20.94 -19.34 13.05
C GLY A 279 19.60 -19.95 12.67
N LEU A 280 18.60 -19.81 13.55
CA LEU A 280 17.24 -20.32 13.32
C LEU A 280 16.55 -19.58 12.15
N LEU A 281 16.70 -18.26 12.04
CA LEU A 281 16.20 -17.52 10.87
C LEU A 281 16.96 -17.84 9.58
N ARG A 282 18.27 -18.10 9.60
CA ARG A 282 18.96 -18.56 8.39
C ARG A 282 18.51 -19.96 7.96
N GLN A 283 18.11 -20.79 8.92
CA GLN A 283 17.48 -22.10 8.68
C GLN A 283 16.00 -22.00 8.28
N ILE A 284 15.27 -20.94 8.67
CA ILE A 284 13.85 -20.72 8.34
C ILE A 284 13.68 -19.91 7.04
N LEU A 285 14.54 -18.92 6.82
CA LEU A 285 14.56 -18.07 5.63
C LEU A 285 15.43 -18.65 4.51
N CYS A 286 16.11 -19.78 4.76
CA CYS A 286 16.93 -20.58 3.86
C CYS A 286 17.37 -19.85 2.60
N VAL A 287 18.41 -19.03 2.76
CA VAL A 287 18.93 -18.23 1.65
C VAL A 287 19.56 -19.12 0.55
N ASP A 288 19.77 -20.43 0.82
CA ASP A 288 20.46 -21.38 -0.06
C ASP A 288 19.78 -22.78 -0.22
N GLU A 289 18.62 -23.07 0.39
CA GLU A 289 17.96 -24.39 0.29
C GLU A 289 16.71 -24.41 -0.63
N PRO A 290 16.35 -25.56 -1.24
CA PRO A 290 15.13 -25.70 -2.04
C PRO A 290 13.86 -25.38 -1.23
N LEU A 291 12.90 -24.69 -1.87
CA LEU A 291 11.64 -24.25 -1.24
C LEU A 291 10.89 -25.38 -0.49
N ALA A 292 10.93 -26.61 -1.00
CA ALA A 292 10.27 -27.78 -0.41
C ALA A 292 10.85 -28.19 0.96
N ASP A 293 12.14 -27.96 1.21
CA ASP A 293 12.80 -28.35 2.46
C ASP A 293 12.48 -27.32 3.57
N ILE A 294 12.30 -26.06 3.20
CA ILE A 294 11.84 -24.96 4.07
C ILE A 294 10.41 -25.24 4.54
N GLU A 295 9.54 -25.66 3.63
CA GLU A 295 8.13 -25.97 3.90
C GLU A 295 8.00 -27.09 4.94
N ALA A 296 8.77 -28.17 4.78
CA ALA A 296 8.77 -29.29 5.71
C ALA A 296 9.26 -28.88 7.11
N GLY A 297 10.33 -28.09 7.17
CA GLY A 297 10.90 -27.62 8.43
C GLY A 297 9.96 -26.71 9.22
N LEU A 298 9.25 -25.78 8.55
CA LEU A 298 8.27 -24.92 9.23
C LEU A 298 7.09 -25.71 9.77
N LEU A 299 6.59 -26.70 9.02
CA LEU A 299 5.48 -27.56 9.47
C LEU A 299 5.87 -28.47 10.64
N GLU A 300 7.11 -28.97 10.66
CA GLU A 300 7.65 -29.77 11.76
C GLU A 300 7.83 -28.90 13.02
N LEU A 301 8.47 -27.73 12.87
CA LEU A 301 8.68 -26.79 13.96
C LEU A 301 7.35 -26.33 14.59
N TYR A 302 6.32 -26.05 13.79
CA TYR A 302 4.99 -25.70 14.31
C TYR A 302 4.41 -26.77 15.25
N ARG A 303 4.65 -28.05 14.96
CA ARG A 303 4.10 -29.18 15.73
C ARG A 303 4.87 -29.44 17.02
N GLU A 304 6.15 -29.09 17.05
CA GLU A 304 7.03 -29.34 18.19
C GLU A 304 7.13 -28.14 19.14
N GLU A 305 6.84 -26.93 18.65
CA GLU A 305 6.93 -25.71 19.43
C GLU A 305 5.81 -25.61 20.49
N GLU A 306 6.17 -25.21 21.71
CA GLU A 306 5.23 -25.05 22.83
C GLU A 306 4.84 -23.58 23.05
N SER A 307 5.67 -22.62 22.60
CA SER A 307 5.34 -21.19 22.66
C SER A 307 4.23 -20.83 21.67
N THR A 308 3.19 -20.20 22.20
CA THR A 308 2.07 -19.71 21.38
C THR A 308 2.56 -18.62 20.43
N GLU A 309 3.41 -17.72 20.91
CA GLU A 309 3.97 -16.61 20.15
C GLU A 309 4.86 -17.06 18.98
N LEU A 310 5.66 -18.12 19.18
CA LEU A 310 6.49 -18.69 18.10
C LEU A 310 5.63 -19.48 17.09
N ARG A 311 4.63 -20.22 17.56
CA ARG A 311 3.65 -20.90 16.69
C ARG A 311 2.88 -19.91 15.81
N GLU A 312 2.51 -18.75 16.32
CA GLU A 312 1.88 -17.67 15.55
C GLU A 312 2.79 -17.18 14.41
N GLN A 313 4.08 -17.01 14.67
CA GLN A 313 5.05 -16.57 13.67
C GLN A 313 5.28 -17.61 12.59
N ILE A 314 5.33 -18.89 12.97
CA ILE A 314 5.47 -19.98 12.02
C ILE A 314 4.23 -20.06 11.11
N ILE A 315 3.03 -19.96 11.68
CA ILE A 315 1.77 -19.86 10.91
C ILE A 315 1.84 -18.70 9.91
N TYR A 316 2.30 -17.53 10.34
CA TYR A 316 2.44 -16.37 9.48
C TYR A 316 3.42 -16.62 8.34
N LEU A 317 4.58 -17.22 8.61
CA LEU A 317 5.59 -17.55 7.61
C LEU A 317 5.09 -18.57 6.59
N LEU A 318 4.36 -19.60 7.04
CA LEU A 318 3.67 -20.55 6.17
C LEU A 318 2.71 -19.81 5.22
N GLY A 319 2.03 -18.79 5.75
CA GLY A 319 1.12 -17.93 5.00
C GLY A 319 1.81 -17.05 3.96
N ALA A 320 2.84 -16.31 4.39
CA ALA A 320 3.59 -15.35 3.56
C ALA A 320 4.39 -16.05 2.45
N ARG A 321 4.92 -17.25 2.71
CA ARG A 321 5.70 -18.02 1.74
C ARG A 321 4.86 -18.87 0.79
N ARG A 322 3.53 -18.94 1.00
CA ARG A 322 2.60 -19.77 0.22
C ARG A 322 2.99 -21.24 0.20
N CYS A 323 3.32 -21.77 1.38
CA CYS A 323 3.78 -23.14 1.53
C CYS A 323 2.70 -24.14 1.15
N ILE A 324 3.01 -25.07 0.22
CA ILE A 324 2.03 -26.07 -0.25
C ILE A 324 1.61 -26.99 0.91
N GLY A 325 0.31 -27.11 1.17
CA GLY A 325 -0.25 -27.95 2.22
C GLY A 325 -0.38 -27.27 3.58
N SER A 326 0.11 -26.03 3.71
CA SER A 326 -0.16 -25.20 4.88
C SER A 326 -1.64 -24.87 5.01
N GLU A 327 -2.38 -24.76 3.91
CA GLU A 327 -3.82 -24.44 3.90
C GLU A 327 -4.63 -25.41 4.76
N ALA A 328 -4.35 -26.70 4.64
CA ALA A 328 -5.04 -27.74 5.40
C ALA A 328 -4.74 -27.65 6.91
N LEU A 329 -3.52 -27.28 7.27
CA LEU A 329 -3.14 -27.04 8.66
C LEU A 329 -3.83 -25.77 9.20
N LEU A 330 -3.82 -24.70 8.43
CA LEU A 330 -4.44 -23.43 8.81
C LEU A 330 -5.97 -23.59 8.98
N ASP A 331 -6.63 -24.32 8.07
CA ASP A 331 -8.05 -24.65 8.19
C ASP A 331 -8.34 -25.51 9.44
N GLN A 332 -7.45 -26.43 9.81
CA GLN A 332 -7.58 -27.22 11.05
C GLN A 332 -7.48 -26.33 12.29
N ILE A 333 -6.49 -25.43 12.33
CA ILE A 333 -6.31 -24.48 13.45
C ILE A 333 -7.56 -23.62 13.60
N LEU A 334 -8.10 -23.11 12.49
CA LEU A 334 -9.34 -22.31 12.50
C LEU A 334 -10.55 -23.09 13.02
N ALA A 335 -10.67 -24.38 12.66
CA ALA A 335 -11.79 -25.23 13.04
C ALA A 335 -11.70 -25.72 14.50
N ASP A 336 -10.52 -25.72 15.11
CA ASP A 336 -10.32 -26.17 16.49
C ASP A 336 -10.59 -25.05 17.49
N GLU A 337 -11.76 -25.09 18.14
CA GLU A 337 -12.12 -24.10 19.16
C GLU A 337 -11.25 -24.16 20.43
N SER A 338 -10.48 -25.23 20.63
CA SER A 338 -9.56 -25.37 21.75
C SER A 338 -8.22 -24.63 21.53
N GLU A 339 -7.88 -24.31 20.29
CA GLU A 339 -6.70 -23.50 19.99
C GLU A 339 -6.88 -22.05 20.49
N PRO A 340 -5.84 -21.47 21.11
CA PRO A 340 -5.82 -20.07 21.53
C PRO A 340 -6.31 -19.13 20.44
N GLN A 341 -7.11 -18.14 20.83
CA GLN A 341 -7.61 -17.11 19.90
C GLN A 341 -6.50 -16.45 19.07
N PRO A 342 -5.32 -16.12 19.63
CA PRO A 342 -4.21 -15.59 18.84
C PRO A 342 -3.72 -16.52 17.71
N LEU A 343 -3.64 -17.83 17.95
CA LEU A 343 -3.25 -18.81 16.92
C LEU A 343 -4.29 -18.93 15.81
N ARG A 344 -5.57 -18.95 16.17
CA ARG A 344 -6.67 -18.91 15.19
C ARG A 344 -6.63 -17.62 14.37
N GLN A 345 -6.30 -16.51 15.00
CA GLN A 345 -6.17 -15.23 14.31
C GLN A 345 -4.99 -15.19 13.35
N ALA A 346 -3.83 -15.73 13.75
CA ALA A 346 -2.67 -15.91 12.87
C ALA A 346 -3.02 -16.80 11.67
N ALA A 347 -3.80 -17.87 11.89
CA ALA A 347 -4.20 -18.78 10.82
C ALA A 347 -5.14 -18.11 9.80
N TYR A 348 -6.07 -17.28 10.25
CA TYR A 348 -6.87 -16.43 9.36
C TYR A 348 -5.98 -15.55 8.49
N SER A 349 -5.05 -14.83 9.11
CA SER A 349 -4.11 -13.95 8.40
C SER A 349 -3.23 -14.66 7.39
N ALA A 350 -2.74 -15.85 7.74
CA ALA A 350 -1.94 -16.68 6.84
C ALA A 350 -2.76 -17.14 5.62
N LEU A 351 -3.99 -17.61 5.80
CA LEU A 351 -4.85 -18.06 4.70
C LEU A 351 -5.19 -16.94 3.71
N ILE A 352 -5.31 -15.70 4.19
CA ILE A 352 -5.50 -14.49 3.37
C ILE A 352 -4.30 -14.27 2.45
N LYS A 353 -3.09 -14.37 3.01
CA LYS A 353 -1.82 -14.17 2.28
C LYS A 353 -1.51 -15.27 1.28
N VAL A 354 -1.85 -16.51 1.61
CA VAL A 354 -1.80 -17.65 0.65
C VAL A 354 -2.79 -17.46 -0.48
N GLY A 355 -3.83 -16.65 -0.27
CA GLY A 355 -4.85 -16.38 -1.26
C GLY A 355 -5.78 -17.58 -1.47
N THR A 356 -5.99 -18.38 -0.42
CA THR A 356 -6.87 -19.56 -0.48
C THR A 356 -8.32 -19.17 -0.69
N GLU A 357 -9.05 -20.00 -1.44
CA GLU A 357 -10.48 -19.81 -1.70
C GLU A 357 -11.29 -19.69 -0.39
N THR A 358 -10.89 -20.39 0.68
CA THR A 358 -11.51 -20.34 2.01
C THR A 358 -11.38 -18.95 2.67
N ALA A 359 -10.21 -18.30 2.58
CA ALA A 359 -10.02 -16.93 3.10
C ALA A 359 -10.77 -15.88 2.26
N TRP A 360 -10.80 -16.04 0.94
CA TRP A 360 -11.53 -15.13 0.06
C TRP A 360 -13.05 -15.24 0.21
N GLN A 361 -13.58 -16.44 0.49
CA GLN A 361 -14.99 -16.66 0.80
C GLN A 361 -15.41 -16.10 2.16
N ALA A 362 -14.49 -16.05 3.12
CA ALA A 362 -14.72 -15.46 4.43
C ALA A 362 -14.71 -13.92 4.43
N ILE A 363 -13.99 -13.27 3.50
CA ILE A 363 -13.61 -11.85 3.65
C ILE A 363 -14.40 -10.82 2.87
N LYS A 364 -15.06 -11.14 1.75
CA LYS A 364 -16.08 -10.28 1.07
C LYS A 364 -16.18 -10.66 -0.39
N GLY A 365 -17.39 -10.94 -0.88
CA GLY A 365 -17.69 -11.23 -2.28
C GLY A 365 -17.16 -10.22 -3.34
N VAL A 366 -15.88 -10.34 -3.70
CA VAL A 366 -15.20 -9.64 -4.81
C VAL A 366 -15.28 -10.49 -6.09
N LYS A 367 -15.48 -9.81 -7.22
CA LYS A 367 -15.75 -10.40 -8.54
C LYS A 367 -14.45 -10.74 -9.28
N LYS A 368 -14.21 -12.01 -9.62
CA LYS A 368 -13.20 -12.47 -10.60
C LYS A 368 -13.72 -12.26 -12.03
N LEU A 369 -13.07 -11.43 -12.84
CA LEU A 369 -13.45 -11.29 -14.24
C LEU A 369 -13.14 -12.58 -15.01
N VAL A 370 -14.10 -13.03 -15.84
CA VAL A 370 -13.95 -14.24 -16.66
C VAL A 370 -13.43 -13.83 -18.03
N VAL A 371 -12.15 -14.09 -18.29
CA VAL A 371 -11.49 -13.61 -19.52
C VAL A 371 -11.23 -14.74 -20.50
N ILE A 372 -11.50 -14.47 -21.77
CA ILE A 372 -11.20 -15.37 -22.88
C ILE A 372 -9.69 -15.37 -23.10
N LYS A 373 -9.04 -16.50 -22.83
CA LYS A 373 -7.62 -16.73 -23.08
C LYS A 373 -7.37 -17.17 -24.50
N GLU A 374 -8.25 -18.01 -25.04
CA GLU A 374 -8.12 -18.59 -26.38
C GLU A 374 -9.50 -18.80 -26.98
N VAL A 375 -9.62 -18.57 -28.29
CA VAL A 375 -10.81 -18.90 -29.06
C VAL A 375 -10.47 -20.08 -29.96
N VAL A 376 -11.26 -21.15 -29.86
CA VAL A 376 -10.99 -22.39 -30.59
C VAL A 376 -11.51 -22.24 -32.03
N PRO A 377 -10.67 -22.42 -33.07
CA PRO A 377 -11.08 -22.27 -34.46
C PRO A 377 -12.24 -23.19 -34.86
N GLY A 378 -13.13 -22.70 -35.71
CA GLY A 378 -14.30 -23.44 -36.21
C GLY A 378 -15.44 -23.60 -35.20
N THR A 379 -15.35 -22.94 -34.04
CA THR A 379 -16.42 -22.96 -33.03
C THR A 379 -17.34 -21.74 -33.14
N GLN A 380 -18.39 -21.75 -32.32
CA GLN A 380 -19.32 -20.63 -32.24
C GLN A 380 -18.60 -19.31 -31.85
N ALA A 381 -17.68 -19.36 -30.89
CA ALA A 381 -16.87 -18.23 -30.47
C ALA A 381 -16.09 -17.59 -31.63
N ASP A 382 -15.47 -18.42 -32.45
CA ASP A 382 -14.70 -18.01 -33.63
C ASP A 382 -15.62 -17.36 -34.68
N SER A 383 -16.76 -17.99 -34.98
CA SER A 383 -17.74 -17.44 -35.94
C SER A 383 -18.41 -16.13 -35.48
N LEU A 384 -18.44 -15.88 -34.18
CA LEU A 384 -19.01 -14.68 -33.57
C LEU A 384 -17.97 -13.58 -33.35
N GLY A 385 -16.72 -13.83 -33.75
CA GLY A 385 -15.62 -12.87 -33.64
C GLY A 385 -15.22 -12.57 -32.19
N LEU A 386 -15.38 -13.53 -31.27
CA LEU A 386 -14.76 -13.44 -29.95
C LEU A 386 -13.24 -13.45 -30.12
N GLU A 387 -12.55 -12.75 -29.24
CA GLU A 387 -11.09 -12.59 -29.29
C GLU A 387 -10.47 -12.89 -27.92
N PRO A 388 -9.22 -13.39 -27.88
CA PRO A 388 -8.43 -13.40 -26.65
C PRO A 388 -8.36 -12.00 -26.04
N GLY A 389 -8.64 -11.89 -24.75
CA GLY A 389 -8.74 -10.62 -24.02
C GLY A 389 -10.18 -10.16 -23.75
N ASP A 390 -11.18 -10.73 -24.41
CA ASP A 390 -12.59 -10.42 -24.14
C ASP A 390 -13.00 -10.83 -22.72
N VAL A 391 -13.64 -9.92 -21.99
CA VAL A 391 -14.15 -10.19 -20.65
C VAL A 391 -15.65 -10.50 -20.69
N ILE A 392 -16.08 -11.65 -20.19
CA ILE A 392 -17.49 -12.03 -20.13
C ILE A 392 -18.13 -11.45 -18.87
N ILE A 393 -19.06 -10.52 -19.05
CA ILE A 393 -19.71 -9.80 -17.93
C ILE A 393 -21.15 -10.26 -17.66
N SER A 394 -21.81 -10.89 -18.63
CA SER A 394 -23.15 -11.45 -18.48
C SER A 394 -23.41 -12.58 -19.48
N TYR A 395 -24.16 -13.59 -19.08
CA TYR A 395 -24.64 -14.69 -19.92
C TYR A 395 -26.12 -14.95 -19.67
N ASN A 396 -26.95 -14.82 -20.71
CA ASN A 396 -28.40 -14.99 -20.68
C ASN A 396 -29.12 -14.24 -19.52
N ARG A 397 -28.79 -12.96 -19.33
CA ARG A 397 -29.27 -12.09 -18.23
C ARG A 397 -28.73 -12.43 -16.83
N LYS A 398 -27.92 -13.48 -16.67
CA LYS A 398 -27.16 -13.72 -15.44
C LYS A 398 -25.83 -12.97 -15.50
N LYS A 399 -25.53 -12.20 -14.46
CA LYS A 399 -24.23 -11.53 -14.32
C LYS A 399 -23.16 -12.58 -14.08
N ILE A 400 -22.01 -12.42 -14.73
CA ILE A 400 -20.87 -13.31 -14.57
C ILE A 400 -19.80 -12.58 -13.80
N ARG A 401 -19.43 -13.11 -12.63
CA ARG A 401 -18.46 -12.51 -11.71
C ARG A 401 -17.34 -13.46 -11.33
N VAL A 402 -17.41 -14.73 -11.71
CA VAL A 402 -16.40 -15.77 -11.50
C VAL A 402 -16.65 -16.87 -12.54
N TYR A 403 -15.68 -17.77 -12.74
CA TYR A 403 -15.81 -18.88 -13.70
C TYR A 403 -17.04 -19.77 -13.40
N THR A 404 -17.33 -20.03 -12.12
CA THR A 404 -18.46 -20.85 -11.70
C THR A 404 -19.81 -20.23 -12.08
N ASP A 405 -19.97 -18.90 -12.01
CA ASP A 405 -21.18 -18.21 -12.46
C ASP A 405 -21.46 -18.47 -13.95
N LEU A 406 -20.41 -18.46 -14.78
CA LEU A 406 -20.55 -18.70 -16.22
C LEU A 406 -20.99 -20.14 -16.47
N ARG A 407 -20.37 -21.09 -15.77
CA ARG A 407 -20.73 -22.51 -15.87
C ARG A 407 -22.19 -22.74 -15.44
N GLU A 408 -22.61 -22.21 -14.30
CA GLU A 408 -24.00 -22.29 -13.84
C GLU A 408 -24.98 -21.58 -14.78
N ALA A 409 -24.56 -20.45 -15.38
CA ALA A 409 -25.40 -19.73 -16.33
C ALA A 409 -25.63 -20.55 -17.60
N ILE A 410 -24.60 -21.22 -18.11
CA ILE A 410 -24.68 -22.15 -19.25
C ILE A 410 -25.57 -23.34 -18.90
N ASP A 411 -25.33 -24.00 -17.76
CA ASP A 411 -26.08 -25.18 -17.33
C ASP A 411 -27.56 -24.88 -17.05
N SER A 412 -27.88 -23.64 -16.68
CA SER A 412 -29.26 -23.20 -16.42
C SER A 412 -30.08 -22.87 -17.67
N VAL A 413 -29.49 -22.91 -18.87
CA VAL A 413 -30.23 -22.62 -20.10
C VAL A 413 -31.18 -23.78 -20.40
N LYS A 414 -32.47 -23.47 -20.54
CA LYS A 414 -33.48 -24.47 -20.90
C LYS A 414 -33.26 -25.02 -22.31
N PRO A 415 -33.48 -26.32 -22.56
CA PRO A 415 -33.24 -26.95 -23.86
C PRO A 415 -34.04 -26.37 -25.03
N ASP A 416 -35.16 -25.69 -24.77
CA ASP A 416 -36.06 -25.09 -25.76
C ASP A 416 -35.67 -23.65 -26.16
N ARG A 417 -34.64 -23.08 -25.51
CA ARG A 417 -34.14 -21.74 -25.81
C ARG A 417 -33.54 -21.70 -27.22
N LYS A 418 -33.92 -20.72 -28.04
CA LYS A 418 -33.36 -20.58 -29.41
C LYS A 418 -32.18 -19.62 -29.51
N GLU A 419 -32.06 -18.68 -28.58
CA GLU A 419 -31.03 -17.63 -28.58
C GLU A 419 -30.65 -17.28 -27.14
N ILE A 420 -29.34 -17.10 -26.93
CA ILE A 420 -28.72 -16.66 -25.68
C ILE A 420 -27.99 -15.35 -25.95
N THR A 421 -28.12 -14.41 -25.02
CA THR A 421 -27.43 -13.12 -25.06
C THR A 421 -26.26 -13.15 -24.08
N MET A 422 -25.04 -13.05 -24.58
CA MET A 422 -23.84 -12.81 -23.78
C MET A 422 -23.42 -11.35 -23.95
N ILE A 423 -22.97 -10.71 -22.87
CA ILE A 423 -22.38 -9.38 -22.92
C ILE A 423 -20.92 -9.54 -22.57
N ILE A 424 -20.06 -8.99 -23.42
CA ILE A 424 -18.62 -8.95 -23.23
C ILE A 424 -18.12 -7.50 -23.12
N LEU A 425 -16.91 -7.33 -22.61
CA LEU A 425 -16.15 -6.09 -22.63
C LEU A 425 -14.89 -6.31 -23.49
N ARG A 426 -14.70 -5.48 -24.51
CA ARG A 426 -13.49 -5.44 -25.35
C ARG A 426 -12.99 -4.01 -25.41
N ASP A 427 -11.74 -3.78 -25.02
CA ASP A 427 -11.12 -2.44 -24.98
C ASP A 427 -12.01 -1.39 -24.30
N GLY A 428 -12.61 -1.76 -23.15
CA GLY A 428 -13.52 -0.89 -22.38
C GLY A 428 -14.93 -0.71 -22.97
N THR A 429 -15.22 -1.28 -24.14
CA THR A 429 -16.52 -1.16 -24.81
C THR A 429 -17.38 -2.40 -24.58
N ARG A 430 -18.63 -2.19 -24.15
CA ARG A 430 -19.59 -3.29 -23.98
C ARG A 430 -20.16 -3.75 -25.32
N MET A 431 -20.05 -5.04 -25.59
CA MET A 431 -20.57 -5.66 -26.81
C MET A 431 -21.59 -6.74 -26.47
N ILE A 432 -22.67 -6.81 -27.26
CA ILE A 432 -23.71 -7.83 -27.12
C ILE A 432 -23.48 -8.90 -28.17
N ILE A 433 -23.25 -10.13 -27.71
CA ILE A 433 -23.02 -11.32 -28.52
C ILE A 433 -24.26 -12.22 -28.42
N LYS A 434 -24.81 -12.59 -29.57
CA LYS A 434 -25.93 -13.53 -29.66
C LYS A 434 -25.40 -14.89 -30.08
N LEU A 435 -25.71 -15.90 -29.28
CA LEU A 435 -25.23 -17.27 -29.47
C LEU A 435 -26.40 -18.27 -29.37
N ALA A 436 -26.25 -19.39 -30.07
CA ALA A 436 -27.05 -20.58 -29.91
C ALA A 436 -26.68 -21.33 -28.62
N PRO A 437 -27.62 -22.07 -28.00
CA PRO A 437 -27.31 -22.95 -26.87
C PRO A 437 -26.28 -24.02 -27.22
N GLY A 438 -25.47 -24.39 -26.23
CA GLY A 438 -24.45 -25.43 -26.37
C GLY A 438 -23.03 -24.87 -26.25
N THR A 439 -22.07 -25.62 -26.79
CA THR A 439 -20.64 -25.33 -26.65
C THR A 439 -20.26 -24.00 -27.30
N ILE A 440 -19.62 -23.11 -26.54
CA ILE A 440 -19.20 -21.78 -27.00
C ILE A 440 -17.88 -21.88 -27.79
N GLY A 441 -16.89 -22.64 -27.29
CA GLY A 441 -15.59 -22.83 -27.96
C GLY A 441 -14.50 -21.83 -27.55
N ILE A 442 -14.42 -21.55 -26.25
CA ILE A 442 -13.43 -20.65 -25.64
C ILE A 442 -12.63 -21.40 -24.58
N ARG A 443 -11.38 -21.01 -24.37
CA ARG A 443 -10.62 -21.32 -23.15
C ARG A 443 -10.50 -20.05 -22.33
N LEU A 444 -10.66 -20.19 -21.02
CA LEU A 444 -10.70 -19.07 -20.10
C LEU A 444 -9.40 -19.00 -19.31
N SER A 445 -8.98 -17.79 -18.95
CA SER A 445 -8.06 -17.59 -17.84
C SER A 445 -8.87 -17.19 -16.61
N GLU A 446 -8.61 -17.84 -15.48
CA GLU A 446 -8.98 -17.29 -14.18
C GLU A 446 -7.92 -16.30 -13.76
N ALA A 447 -7.88 -15.15 -14.43
CA ALA A 447 -7.14 -13.95 -14.03
C ALA A 447 -7.17 -12.95 -15.18
N ILE A 448 -7.64 -11.73 -14.89
CA ILE A 448 -6.95 -10.48 -15.20
C ILE A 448 -7.15 -9.56 -13.97
N ARG A 449 -6.08 -8.86 -13.59
CA ARG A 449 -6.07 -7.85 -12.51
C ARG A 449 -6.89 -6.64 -12.89
#